data_AF-A0A645I9J3-F1
#
_entry.id   AF-A0A645I9J3-F1
#
_cell.length_a   1.000
_cell.length_b   1.000
_cell.length_c   1.000
_cell.angle_alpha   90.00
_cell.angle_beta   90.00
_cell.angle_gamma   90.00
#
_symmetry.space_group_name_H-M   'P 1'
#
loop_
_entity.id
_entity.type
_entity.pdbx_description
1 polymer ?
#
loop_
_entity_poly.entity_id
_entity_poly.type
_entity_poly.pdbx_seq_one_letter_code
_entity_poly.pdbx_strand_id
1 'polypeptide(L)'
;MATDNFDRYYSVMDQITEAFGPLTTTEAAVRFNSILKGVKLDYIEEGTMLNKKRWHNLKYYTWVEQQGKTVEELNAQKSQDYWIEKQQQINKIDASLKEARGF
;
A
#
# COMPACT_ATOMS: atom_id res chain seq x y z
N MET A 1 -11.81 1.88 4.25
CA MET A 1 -12.93 1.09 4.80
C MET A 1 -12.63 -0.35 4.42
N ALA A 2 -12.11 -1.15 5.34
CA ALA A 2 -12.00 -2.59 5.13
C ALA A 2 -13.42 -3.14 5.25
N THR A 3 -14.07 -3.38 4.12
CA THR A 3 -15.49 -3.73 4.03
C THR A 3 -15.69 -5.23 4.08
N ASP A 4 -15.38 -5.84 5.21
CA ASP A 4 -16.04 -7.05 5.67
C ASP A 4 -16.07 -7.03 7.20
N ASN A 5 -17.22 -7.34 7.79
CA ASN A 5 -17.31 -7.55 9.24
C ASN A 5 -16.54 -8.83 9.58
N PHE A 6 -15.77 -8.80 10.68
CA PHE A 6 -14.98 -9.94 11.14
C PHE A 6 -15.80 -11.24 11.26
N ASP A 7 -17.09 -11.13 11.54
CA ASP A 7 -18.01 -12.27 11.67
C ASP A 7 -18.16 -13.10 10.39
N ARG A 8 -17.96 -12.51 9.21
CA ARG A 8 -18.03 -13.26 7.94
C ARG A 8 -16.90 -14.26 7.78
N TYR A 9 -15.74 -14.02 8.40
CA TYR A 9 -14.57 -14.87 8.20
C TYR A 9 -14.85 -16.32 8.61
N TYR A 10 -15.61 -16.57 9.68
CA TYR A 10 -15.93 -17.93 10.10
C TYR A 10 -16.78 -18.67 9.06
N SER A 11 -17.86 -18.04 8.57
CA SER A 11 -18.70 -18.64 7.52
C SER A 11 -17.95 -18.91 6.22
N VAL A 12 -16.99 -18.04 5.87
CA VAL A 12 -16.13 -18.21 4.69
C VAL A 12 -15.14 -19.37 4.91
N MET A 13 -14.58 -19.51 6.12
CA MET A 13 -13.69 -20.62 6.45
C MET A 13 -14.41 -21.96 6.45
N ASP A 14 -15.66 -22.01 6.94
CA ASP A 14 -16.51 -23.20 6.89
C ASP A 14 -16.80 -23.60 5.44
N GLN A 15 -17.17 -22.65 4.57
CA GLN A 15 -17.37 -22.89 3.14
C GLN A 15 -16.11 -23.38 2.44
N ILE A 16 -14.95 -22.80 2.75
CA ILE A 16 -13.65 -23.25 2.21
C ILE A 16 -13.34 -24.68 2.67
N THR A 17 -13.65 -25.00 3.93
CA THR A 17 -13.44 -26.34 4.48
C THR A 17 -14.39 -27.37 3.86
N GLU A 18 -15.64 -27.00 3.60
CA GLU A 18 -16.61 -27.85 2.90
C GLU A 18 -16.18 -28.13 1.45
N ALA A 19 -15.74 -27.09 0.73
CA ALA A 19 -15.37 -27.20 -0.68
C ALA A 19 -14.01 -27.89 -0.92
N PHE A 20 -13.03 -27.65 -0.05
CA PHE A 20 -11.64 -28.09 -0.26
C PHE A 20 -11.12 -29.04 0.82
N GLY A 21 -11.95 -29.41 1.79
CA GLY A 21 -11.56 -30.22 2.93
C GLY A 21 -10.82 -29.43 4.03
N PRO A 22 -10.54 -30.08 5.17
CA PRO A 22 -9.88 -29.44 6.30
C PRO A 22 -8.45 -29.01 5.96
N LEU A 23 -8.03 -27.86 6.52
CA LEU A 23 -6.67 -27.36 6.36
C LEU A 23 -5.69 -28.19 7.22
N THR A 24 -5.21 -29.28 6.65
CA THR A 24 -4.14 -30.09 7.25
C THR A 24 -2.78 -29.39 7.11
N THR A 25 -1.77 -29.82 7.87
CA THR A 25 -0.40 -29.30 7.74
C THR A 25 0.15 -29.45 6.32
N THR A 26 -0.15 -30.58 5.65
CA THR A 26 0.26 -30.81 4.27
C THR A 26 -0.46 -29.85 3.32
N GLU A 27 -1.77 -29.66 3.48
CA GLU A 27 -2.54 -28.74 2.65
C GLU A 27 -2.09 -27.28 2.85
N ALA A 28 -1.80 -26.90 4.09
CA ALA A 28 -1.23 -25.59 4.41
C ALA A 28 0.12 -25.40 3.74
N ALA A 29 1.00 -26.41 3.75
CA ALA A 29 2.29 -26.36 3.06
C ALA A 29 2.11 -26.24 1.54
N VAL A 30 1.18 -26.99 0.94
CA VAL A 30 0.89 -26.92 -0.50
C VAL A 30 0.39 -25.52 -0.88
N ARG A 31 -0.63 -25.00 -0.20
CA ARG A 31 -1.19 -23.65 -0.45
C ARG A 31 -0.17 -22.55 -0.25
N PHE A 32 0.64 -22.64 0.81
CA PHE A 32 1.70 -21.66 1.06
C PHE A 32 2.71 -21.63 -0.07
N ASN A 33 3.15 -22.79 -0.56
CA ASN A 33 4.13 -22.84 -1.64
C ASN A 33 3.52 -22.45 -3.00
N SER A 34 2.27 -22.82 -3.29
CA SER A 34 1.63 -22.52 -4.58
C SER A 34 1.10 -21.09 -4.69
N ILE A 35 0.50 -20.57 -3.62
CA ILE A 35 -0.15 -19.25 -3.62
C ILE A 35 0.85 -18.18 -3.23
N LEU A 36 1.53 -18.31 -2.08
CA LEU A 36 2.35 -17.23 -1.53
C LEU A 36 3.78 -17.23 -2.06
N LYS A 37 4.38 -18.41 -2.22
CA LYS A 37 5.71 -18.52 -2.84
C LYS A 37 5.65 -18.68 -4.37
N GLY A 38 4.52 -19.11 -4.90
CA GLY A 38 4.29 -19.25 -6.34
C GLY A 38 3.85 -17.97 -7.03
N VAL A 39 3.79 -16.85 -6.29
CA VAL A 39 3.51 -15.51 -6.83
C VAL A 39 4.47 -15.20 -7.98
N LYS A 40 3.93 -15.04 -9.19
CA LYS A 40 4.68 -14.73 -10.42
C LYS A 40 4.65 -13.24 -10.70
N LEU A 41 5.49 -12.74 -11.60
CA LEU A 41 5.59 -11.30 -11.87
C LEU A 41 4.45 -10.72 -12.74
N ASP A 42 3.39 -11.49 -13.01
CA ASP A 42 2.26 -11.11 -13.86
C ASP A 42 1.38 -9.99 -13.28
N TYR A 43 1.47 -9.74 -11.97
CA TYR A 43 0.86 -8.57 -11.32
C TYR A 43 1.71 -7.29 -11.41
N ILE A 44 2.95 -7.37 -11.91
CA ILE A 44 3.82 -6.21 -12.05
C ILE A 44 3.46 -5.49 -13.35
N GLU A 45 2.94 -4.27 -13.22
CA GLU A 45 2.75 -3.36 -14.35
C GLU A 45 3.74 -2.20 -14.25
N GLU A 46 4.76 -2.16 -15.12
CA GLU A 46 5.72 -1.04 -15.17
C GLU A 46 5.06 0.31 -15.54
N GLY A 47 3.89 0.25 -16.17
CA GLY A 47 3.09 1.39 -16.57
C GLY A 47 3.63 2.12 -17.80
N THR A 48 2.74 2.39 -18.77
CA THR A 48 3.04 3.32 -19.86
C THR A 48 3.21 4.75 -19.33
N MET A 49 3.78 5.66 -20.14
CA MET A 49 3.86 7.08 -19.76
C MET A 49 2.48 7.65 -19.36
N LEU A 50 1.42 7.27 -20.08
CA LEU A 50 0.05 7.68 -19.78
C LEU A 50 -0.43 7.12 -18.42
N ASN A 51 -0.16 5.85 -18.13
CA ASN A 51 -0.53 5.23 -16.84
C ASN A 51 0.22 5.89 -15.68
N LYS A 52 1.53 6.13 -15.83
CA LYS A 52 2.33 6.87 -14.85
C LYS A 52 1.76 8.26 -14.57
N LYS A 53 1.32 8.99 -15.60
CA LYS A 53 0.67 10.30 -15.45
C LYS A 53 -0.68 10.20 -14.72
N ARG A 54 -1.51 9.19 -15.04
CA ARG A 54 -2.78 8.93 -14.35
C ARG A 54 -2.55 8.63 -12.88
N TRP A 55 -1.64 7.70 -12.56
CA TRP A 55 -1.29 7.35 -11.18
C TRP A 55 -0.77 8.55 -10.40
N HIS A 56 0.08 9.38 -11.01
CA HIS A 56 0.56 10.62 -10.39
C HIS A 56 -0.59 11.58 -10.04
N ASN A 57 -1.64 11.63 -10.85
CA ASN A 57 -2.77 12.53 -10.62
C ASN A 57 -3.83 11.97 -9.66
N LEU A 58 -3.74 10.70 -9.22
CA LEU A 58 -4.71 10.11 -8.30
C LEU A 58 -4.80 10.86 -6.95
N LYS A 59 -3.70 11.49 -6.55
CA LYS A 59 -3.61 12.30 -5.33
C LYS A 59 -4.19 13.71 -5.48
N TYR A 60 -4.58 14.16 -6.68
CA TYR A 60 -5.02 15.53 -6.90
C TYR A 60 -6.19 15.91 -5.98
N TYR A 61 -7.26 15.10 -5.98
CA TYR A 61 -8.47 15.39 -5.20
C TYR A 61 -8.17 15.52 -3.70
N THR A 62 -7.50 14.54 -3.12
CA THR A 62 -7.25 14.53 -1.66
C THR A 62 -6.14 15.47 -1.23
N TRP A 63 -5.13 15.70 -2.06
CA TRP A 63 -3.95 16.45 -1.68
C TRP A 63 -4.09 17.94 -2.04
N VAL A 64 -4.51 18.24 -3.26
CA VAL A 64 -4.66 19.64 -3.71
C VAL A 64 -5.96 20.22 -3.18
N GLU A 65 -7.10 19.59 -3.49
CA GLU A 65 -8.40 20.18 -3.15
C GLU A 65 -8.73 20.08 -1.66
N GLN A 66 -8.51 18.93 -1.03
CA GLN A 66 -8.88 18.75 0.39
C GLN A 66 -7.82 19.24 1.38
N GLN A 67 -6.51 19.06 1.08
CA GLN A 67 -5.43 19.45 1.99
C GLN A 67 -4.81 20.82 1.65
N GLY A 68 -5.28 21.49 0.59
CA GLY A 68 -4.88 22.85 0.22
C GLY A 68 -3.44 22.97 -0.28
N LYS A 69 -2.86 21.89 -0.81
CA LYS A 69 -1.49 21.88 -1.32
C LYS A 69 -1.45 22.34 -2.77
N THR A 70 -0.29 22.80 -3.23
CA THR A 70 -0.20 23.41 -4.56
C THR A 70 -0.01 22.36 -5.65
N VAL A 71 -0.47 22.69 -6.86
CA VAL A 71 -0.27 21.84 -8.04
C VAL A 71 1.21 21.80 -8.43
N GLU A 72 1.96 22.86 -8.13
CA GLU A 72 3.41 22.95 -8.30
C GLU A 72 4.13 21.95 -7.39
N GLU A 73 3.76 21.89 -6.10
CA GLU A 73 4.30 20.91 -5.14
C GLU A 73 3.95 19.48 -5.56
N LEU A 74 2.72 19.27 -6.04
CA LEU A 74 2.30 18.00 -6.60
C LEU A 74 3.18 17.59 -7.79
N ASN A 75 3.41 18.48 -8.76
CA ASN A 75 4.22 18.19 -9.94
C ASN A 75 5.70 17.98 -9.61
N ALA A 76 6.24 18.69 -8.62
CA ALA A 76 7.62 18.53 -8.19
C ALA A 76 7.94 17.09 -7.75
N GLN A 77 6.95 16.38 -7.19
CA GLN A 77 7.06 14.96 -6.80
C GLN A 77 7.31 13.98 -7.95
N LYS A 78 7.27 14.43 -9.22
CA LYS A 78 7.69 13.60 -10.36
C LYS A 78 9.21 13.41 -10.40
N SER A 79 9.97 14.35 -9.84
CA SER A 79 11.43 14.24 -9.76
C SER A 79 11.85 13.44 -8.53
N GLN A 80 12.87 12.61 -8.69
CA GLN A 80 13.49 11.91 -7.57
C GLN A 80 14.16 12.89 -6.60
N ASP A 81 14.66 14.02 -7.09
CA ASP A 81 15.35 15.03 -6.28
C ASP A 81 14.43 15.61 -5.20
N TYR A 82 13.15 15.80 -5.52
CA TYR A 82 12.15 16.24 -4.54
C TYR A 82 12.11 15.31 -3.33
N TRP A 83 12.12 13.99 -3.58
CA TRP A 83 12.05 13.00 -2.51
C TRP A 83 13.36 12.90 -1.73
N ILE A 84 14.50 13.03 -2.39
CA ILE A 84 15.81 13.08 -1.73
C ILE A 84 15.90 14.30 -0.80
N GLU A 85 15.47 15.48 -1.26
CA GLU A 85 15.44 16.70 -0.44
C GLU A 85 14.51 16.54 0.77
N LYS A 86 13.33 15.95 0.60
CA LYS A 86 12.41 15.67 1.73
C LYS A 86 13.00 14.67 2.71
N GLN A 87 13.69 13.64 2.23
CA GLN A 87 14.34 12.64 3.09
C GLN A 87 15.42 13.27 3.97
N GLN A 88 16.19 14.23 3.46
CA GLN A 88 17.22 14.93 4.23
C GLN A 88 16.65 15.73 5.42
N GLN A 89 15.37 16.09 5.38
CA GLN A 89 14.71 16.84 6.45
C GLN A 89 14.27 15.95 7.62
N ILE A 90 14.28 14.62 7.47
CA ILE A 90 13.76 13.66 8.47
C ILE A 90 14.42 13.85 9.83
N ASN A 91 15.75 13.95 9.89
CA ASN A 91 16.48 14.09 11.16
C ASN A 91 16.10 15.38 11.91
N LYS A 92 15.89 16.48 11.15
CA LYS A 92 15.45 17.76 11.71
C LYS A 92 14.04 17.66 12.27
N ILE A 93 13.13 17.04 11.50
CA ILE A 93 11.74 16.84 11.92
C ILE A 93 11.69 15.96 13.18
N ASP A 94 12.46 14.87 13.21
CA ASP A 94 12.55 13.98 14.37
C ASP A 94 13.03 14.71 15.62
N ALA A 95 14.07 15.54 15.50
CA ALA A 95 14.55 16.38 16.61
C ALA A 95 13.46 17.34 17.11
N SER A 96 12.75 18.04 16.20
CA SER A 96 11.66 18.93 16.58
C SER A 96 10.48 18.20 17.22
N LEU A 97 10.20 16.96 16.80
CA LEU A 97 9.15 16.14 17.41
C LEU A 97 9.51 15.68 18.83
N LYS A 98 10.77 15.30 19.06
CA LYS A 98 11.30 14.96 20.39
C LYS A 98 11.20 16.14 21.34
N GLU A 99 11.63 17.31 20.90
CA GLU A 99 11.51 18.57 21.66
C GLU A 99 10.05 18.88 22.00
N ALA A 100 9.14 18.81 21.02
CA ALA A 100 7.72 19.11 21.23
C ALA A 100 7.00 18.08 22.14
N ARG A 101 7.50 16.84 22.21
CA ARG A 101 6.89 15.74 22.99
C ARG A 101 7.59 15.44 24.31
N GLY A 102 8.75 16.06 24.57
CA GLY A 102 9.45 15.99 25.85
C GLY A 102 10.16 14.67 26.15
N PHE A 103 10.69 13.98 25.14
CA PHE A 103 11.53 12.78 25.31
C PHE A 103 12.76 12.78 24.40
#